data_AF-A0A653B7S4-F1
#
_entry.id   AF-A0A653B7S4-F1
#
_cell.length_a   1.000
_cell.length_b   1.000
_cell.length_c   1.000
_cell.angle_alpha   90.00
_cell.angle_beta   90.00
_cell.angle_gamma   90.00
#
_symmetry.space_group_name_H-M   'P 1'
#
loop_
_entity.id
_entity.type
_entity.pdbx_description
1 polymer ?
#
loop_
_entity_poly.entity_id
_entity_poly.type
_entity_poly.pdbx_seq_one_letter_code
_entity_poly.pdbx_strand_id
1 'polypeptide(L)'
;MSFTAILEGLPPGLSPLARYVCLRLVSRVCTSVDSVADEEELLGQGTKALAKVFGMADVKFAAATAELLKEGVFLDFGVSTGRGRPRRMLRVSDKYRQLQRENPVATAPGSELILRLLALCCRSTESVGGEAWNISRARAARKGGRLSVLNCLLACALCAKADSVGLVQGISMHDLVKWTGLDLASVKHRIRRLAELGFIAVYVPGGNSPLLTHKRKSLYVMNLAHQAFQGLEPVRFYPILPPASDAWGWTLAGVAERFGRLEQLRLEGRRRTLLEAMMSWVERPEGRIHFLWAATDAEFFSRWLPWLICGYVETVLQSESTQVSMRALVRALLPGKISEDFSSRLPGAQDLWLELWNHYLPIVEAPEQPEPKWEADSPQPKGSSQRGDVVTLICRYVFEVIQAIKSQHPTLSESQLKGARLLWFDHEEQGRGLVLALGHR
;
A
#
# COMPACT_ATOMS: atom_id res chain seq x y z
N MET A 1 -17.60 -5.50 -9.50
CA MET A 1 -17.37 -5.57 -8.04
C MET A 1 -16.35 -6.65 -7.76
N SER A 2 -15.51 -6.49 -6.74
CA SER A 2 -14.25 -7.23 -6.59
C SER A 2 -14.30 -8.35 -5.58
N PHE A 3 -13.28 -9.22 -5.59
CA PHE A 3 -13.02 -10.28 -4.61
C PHE A 3 -13.23 -9.87 -3.14
N THR A 4 -13.02 -8.60 -2.79
CA THR A 4 -13.27 -8.11 -1.43
C THR A 4 -14.74 -8.09 -1.05
N ALA A 5 -15.66 -7.85 -1.99
CA ALA A 5 -17.09 -7.86 -1.73
C ALA A 5 -17.56 -9.27 -1.31
N ILE A 6 -16.98 -10.31 -1.90
CA ILE A 6 -17.20 -11.69 -1.45
C ILE A 6 -16.71 -11.86 -0.01
N LEU A 7 -15.49 -11.43 0.31
CA LEU A 7 -14.94 -11.54 1.67
C LEU A 7 -15.73 -10.71 2.71
N GLU A 8 -16.33 -9.60 2.29
CA GLU A 8 -17.20 -8.75 3.12
C GLU A 8 -18.59 -9.34 3.32
N GLY A 9 -19.14 -10.01 2.31
CA GLY A 9 -20.45 -10.67 2.37
C GLY A 9 -20.44 -12.01 3.12
N LEU A 10 -19.25 -12.53 3.46
CA LEU A 10 -19.11 -13.71 4.31
C LEU A 10 -19.51 -13.43 5.77
N PRO A 11 -20.07 -14.43 6.49
CA PRO A 11 -20.39 -14.28 7.91
C PRO A 11 -19.18 -13.80 8.73
N PRO A 12 -19.36 -12.80 9.61
CA PRO A 12 -18.26 -12.16 10.33
C PRO A 12 -17.51 -13.12 11.25
N GLY A 13 -18.19 -14.13 11.80
CA GLY A 13 -17.61 -15.12 12.71
C GLY A 13 -16.72 -16.17 12.05
N LEU A 14 -16.63 -16.21 10.71
CA LEU A 14 -15.82 -17.21 10.02
C LEU A 14 -14.33 -17.06 10.29
N SER A 15 -13.69 -18.17 10.63
CA SER A 15 -12.25 -18.29 10.79
C SER A 15 -11.52 -17.98 9.48
N PRO A 16 -10.22 -17.61 9.57
CA PRO A 16 -9.40 -17.39 8.39
C PRO A 16 -9.34 -18.58 7.43
N LEU A 17 -9.39 -19.81 7.96
CA LEU A 17 -9.32 -21.01 7.13
C LEU A 17 -10.63 -21.23 6.37
N ALA A 18 -11.78 -21.00 7.01
CA ALA A 18 -13.09 -21.05 6.36
C ALA A 18 -13.21 -19.98 5.25
N ARG A 19 -12.75 -18.75 5.53
CA ARG A 19 -12.71 -17.66 4.52
C ARG A 19 -11.83 -18.01 3.33
N TYR A 20 -10.68 -18.64 3.57
CA TYR A 20 -9.82 -19.13 2.49
C TYR A 20 -10.50 -20.23 1.66
N VAL A 21 -11.26 -21.15 2.28
CA VAL A 21 -12.05 -22.16 1.54
C VAL A 21 -13.09 -21.48 0.64
N CYS A 22 -13.83 -20.50 1.15
CA CYS A 22 -14.75 -19.70 0.34
C CYS A 22 -14.03 -19.08 -0.86
N LEU A 23 -12.91 -18.38 -0.62
CA LEU A 23 -12.11 -17.74 -1.67
C LEU A 23 -11.67 -18.73 -2.77
N ARG A 24 -11.22 -19.92 -2.35
CA ARG A 24 -10.79 -21.00 -3.25
C ARG A 24 -11.92 -21.54 -4.11
N LEU A 25 -13.12 -21.65 -3.55
CA LEU A 25 -14.27 -22.14 -4.28
C LEU A 25 -14.61 -21.19 -5.43
N VAL A 26 -14.71 -19.89 -5.14
CA VAL A 26 -15.00 -18.89 -6.17
C VAL A 26 -13.97 -18.90 -7.29
N SER A 27 -12.69 -19.02 -6.95
CA SER A 27 -11.62 -19.04 -7.96
C SER A 27 -11.69 -20.21 -8.94
N ARG A 28 -12.33 -21.33 -8.56
CA ARG A 28 -12.44 -22.53 -9.38
C ARG A 28 -13.70 -22.51 -10.25
N VAL A 29 -14.79 -22.01 -9.68
CA VAL A 29 -16.09 -21.89 -10.38
C VAL A 29 -16.00 -20.85 -11.51
N CYS A 30 -15.15 -19.82 -11.37
CA CYS A 30 -14.95 -18.81 -12.41
C CYS A 30 -14.09 -19.25 -13.60
N THR A 31 -13.39 -20.39 -13.53
CA THR A 31 -12.53 -20.87 -14.62
C THR A 31 -13.22 -21.83 -15.58
N SER A 32 -14.49 -22.19 -15.34
CA SER A 32 -15.21 -23.17 -16.15
C SER A 32 -16.50 -22.61 -16.75
N VAL A 33 -16.83 -23.10 -17.96
CA VAL A 33 -17.97 -22.63 -18.77
C VAL A 33 -19.31 -23.14 -18.20
N ASP A 34 -19.31 -24.27 -17.48
CA ASP A 34 -20.47 -24.91 -16.85
C ASP A 34 -20.41 -24.86 -15.30
N SER A 35 -20.23 -23.65 -14.78
CA SER A 35 -19.91 -23.33 -13.37
C SER A 35 -20.68 -24.08 -12.26
N VAL A 36 -21.95 -24.44 -12.46
CA VAL A 36 -22.76 -25.12 -11.42
C VAL A 36 -22.51 -26.62 -11.37
N ALA A 37 -22.36 -27.28 -12.52
CA ALA A 37 -22.08 -28.72 -12.59
C ALA A 37 -20.68 -29.01 -12.06
N ASP A 38 -19.70 -28.17 -12.39
CA ASP A 38 -18.32 -28.28 -11.93
C ASP A 38 -18.18 -28.02 -10.42
N GLU A 39 -18.99 -27.13 -9.85
CA GLU A 39 -19.03 -26.89 -8.40
C GLU A 39 -19.54 -28.13 -7.66
N GLU A 40 -20.62 -28.74 -8.14
CA GLU A 40 -21.23 -29.93 -7.52
C GLU A 40 -20.35 -31.17 -7.69
N GLU A 41 -19.66 -31.31 -8.83
CA GLU A 41 -18.65 -32.36 -9.03
C GLU A 41 -17.46 -32.17 -8.09
N LEU A 42 -16.92 -30.96 -7.97
CA LEU A 42 -15.82 -30.65 -7.07
C LEU A 42 -16.20 -30.98 -5.62
N LEU A 43 -17.34 -30.48 -5.15
CA LEU A 43 -17.79 -30.67 -3.77
C LEU A 43 -18.32 -32.09 -3.49
N GLY A 44 -18.61 -32.87 -4.53
CA GLY A 44 -18.87 -34.31 -4.44
C GLY A 44 -17.63 -35.14 -4.13
N GLN A 45 -16.43 -34.57 -4.25
CA GLN A 45 -15.18 -35.22 -3.88
C GLN A 45 -15.08 -35.41 -2.34
N GLY A 46 -14.43 -36.49 -1.91
CA GLY A 46 -14.22 -36.71 -0.48
C GLY A 46 -13.38 -35.61 0.17
N THR A 47 -13.57 -35.38 1.48
CA THR A 47 -12.89 -34.31 2.25
C THR A 47 -11.37 -34.29 2.08
N LYS A 48 -10.74 -35.46 1.94
CA LYS A 48 -9.28 -35.59 1.71
C LYS A 48 -8.85 -35.11 0.33
N ALA A 49 -9.64 -35.40 -0.71
CA ALA A 49 -9.38 -34.93 -2.06
C ALA A 49 -9.54 -33.40 -2.12
N LEU A 50 -10.62 -32.88 -1.53
CA LEU A 50 -10.84 -31.44 -1.38
C LEU A 50 -9.71 -30.75 -0.62
N ALA A 51 -9.24 -31.29 0.52
CA ALA A 51 -8.13 -30.71 1.26
C ALA A 51 -6.86 -30.58 0.40
N LYS A 52 -6.53 -31.60 -0.41
CA LYS A 52 -5.41 -31.57 -1.37
C LYS A 52 -5.61 -30.51 -2.45
N VAL A 53 -6.83 -30.43 -3.02
CA VAL A 53 -7.19 -29.42 -4.04
C VAL A 53 -7.07 -28.01 -3.46
N PHE A 54 -7.48 -27.79 -2.23
CA PHE A 54 -7.44 -26.48 -1.56
C PHE A 54 -6.06 -26.15 -0.97
N GLY A 55 -5.13 -27.11 -0.98
CA GLY A 55 -3.76 -26.89 -0.50
C GLY A 55 -3.61 -26.93 1.02
N MET A 56 -4.61 -27.43 1.73
CA MET A 56 -4.71 -27.44 3.18
C MET A 56 -4.34 -28.81 3.76
N ALA A 57 -4.09 -28.87 5.06
CA ALA A 57 -4.01 -30.14 5.77
C ALA A 57 -5.44 -30.65 6.05
N ASP A 58 -5.67 -31.96 5.95
CA ASP A 58 -6.98 -32.59 6.09
C ASP A 58 -7.72 -32.15 7.36
N VAL A 59 -7.03 -32.12 8.49
CA VAL A 59 -7.59 -31.69 9.79
C VAL A 59 -8.06 -30.23 9.74
N LYS A 60 -7.28 -29.34 9.12
CA LYS A 60 -7.60 -27.91 9.00
C LYS A 60 -8.76 -27.67 8.04
N PHE A 61 -8.81 -28.44 6.95
CA PHE A 61 -9.90 -28.38 5.99
C PHE A 61 -11.20 -28.87 6.61
N ALA A 62 -11.18 -30.03 7.30
CA ALA A 62 -12.36 -30.57 7.98
C ALA A 62 -12.94 -29.60 9.02
N ALA A 63 -12.08 -28.94 9.82
CA ALA A 63 -12.51 -27.93 10.77
C ALA A 63 -13.17 -26.71 10.08
N ALA A 64 -12.56 -26.21 9.01
CA ALA A 64 -13.12 -25.11 8.22
C ALA A 64 -14.46 -25.49 7.57
N THR A 65 -14.59 -26.72 7.05
CA THR A 65 -15.85 -27.23 6.48
C THR A 65 -16.95 -27.32 7.54
N ALA A 66 -16.64 -27.82 8.74
CA ALA A 66 -17.61 -27.90 9.83
C ALA A 66 -18.14 -26.53 10.23
N GLU A 67 -17.27 -25.52 10.22
CA GLU A 67 -17.65 -24.12 10.46
C GLU A 67 -18.53 -23.56 9.34
N LEU A 68 -18.18 -23.81 8.07
CA LEU A 68 -18.99 -23.38 6.92
C LEU A 68 -20.38 -24.02 6.89
N LEU A 69 -20.50 -25.27 7.36
CA LEU A 69 -21.80 -25.93 7.55
C LEU A 69 -22.60 -25.26 8.66
N LYS A 70 -21.95 -24.96 9.80
CA LYS A 70 -22.59 -24.28 10.94
C LYS A 70 -23.13 -22.90 10.55
N GLU A 71 -22.39 -22.15 9.76
CA GLU A 71 -22.76 -20.80 9.32
C GLU A 71 -23.65 -20.80 8.05
N GLY A 72 -24.07 -21.97 7.55
CA GLY A 72 -24.99 -22.09 6.41
C GLY A 72 -24.39 -21.64 5.07
N VAL A 73 -23.06 -21.57 4.96
CA VAL A 73 -22.38 -21.33 3.68
C VAL A 73 -22.34 -22.61 2.86
N PHE A 74 -22.06 -23.73 3.52
CA PHE A 74 -22.22 -25.07 2.98
C PHE A 74 -23.48 -25.73 3.51
N LEU A 75 -24.03 -26.64 2.73
CA LEU A 75 -25.15 -27.51 3.06
C LEU A 75 -24.67 -28.96 2.90
N ASP A 76 -24.98 -29.81 3.88
CA ASP A 76 -24.73 -31.26 3.79
C ASP A 76 -25.99 -31.90 3.18
N PHE A 77 -25.81 -32.62 2.08
CA PHE A 77 -26.86 -33.47 1.53
C PHE A 77 -26.34 -34.91 1.56
N GLY A 78 -26.92 -35.69 2.47
CA GLY A 78 -26.61 -37.11 2.58
C GLY A 78 -27.18 -37.84 1.38
N VAL A 79 -26.32 -38.40 0.53
CA VAL A 79 -26.75 -39.32 -0.53
C VAL A 79 -26.63 -40.73 0.01
N SER A 80 -27.76 -41.43 0.14
CA SER A 80 -27.81 -42.84 0.55
C SER A 80 -27.32 -43.74 -0.58
N THR A 81 -26.01 -43.88 -0.72
CA THR A 81 -25.42 -44.84 -1.66
C THR A 81 -25.41 -46.25 -1.05
N GLY A 82 -26.56 -46.93 -1.02
CA GLY A 82 -26.68 -48.36 -0.69
C GLY A 82 -26.14 -48.80 0.69
N ARG A 83 -25.61 -50.04 0.78
CA ARG A 83 -25.00 -50.58 2.01
C ARG A 83 -23.66 -49.88 2.28
N GLY A 84 -23.62 -49.03 3.30
CA GLY A 84 -22.42 -48.35 3.77
C GLY A 84 -22.75 -47.07 4.55
N ARG A 85 -21.72 -46.39 5.06
CA ARG A 85 -21.89 -45.05 5.66
C ARG A 85 -22.25 -44.06 4.53
N PRO A 86 -23.33 -43.27 4.65
CA PRO A 86 -23.71 -42.30 3.63
C PRO A 86 -22.54 -41.39 3.27
N ARG A 87 -22.31 -41.19 1.98
CA ARG A 87 -21.30 -40.26 1.49
C ARG A 87 -21.84 -38.85 1.70
N ARG A 88 -21.12 -38.06 2.51
CA ARG A 88 -21.41 -36.63 2.65
C ARG A 88 -21.06 -35.95 1.35
N MET A 89 -22.03 -35.30 0.74
CA MET A 89 -21.80 -34.41 -0.38
C MET A 89 -22.10 -32.99 0.09
N LEU A 90 -21.18 -32.08 -0.23
CA LEU A 90 -21.29 -30.68 0.16
C LEU A 90 -21.89 -29.89 -0.99
N ARG A 91 -22.82 -28.98 -0.68
CA ARG A 91 -23.35 -28.00 -1.64
C ARG A 91 -23.14 -26.60 -1.10
N VAL A 92 -23.00 -25.63 -1.99
CA VAL A 92 -23.05 -24.23 -1.62
C VAL A 92 -24.49 -23.76 -1.42
N SER A 93 -24.75 -22.98 -0.37
CA SER A 93 -26.07 -22.39 -0.18
C SER A 93 -26.42 -21.37 -1.27
N ASP A 94 -27.70 -21.27 -1.62
CA ASP A 94 -28.15 -20.33 -2.66
C ASP A 94 -27.78 -18.87 -2.33
N LYS A 95 -27.74 -18.53 -1.04
CA LYS A 95 -27.26 -17.22 -0.56
C LYS A 95 -25.81 -16.95 -0.96
N TYR A 96 -24.91 -17.94 -0.80
CA TYR A 96 -23.51 -17.75 -1.19
C TYR A 96 -23.35 -17.78 -2.71
N ARG A 97 -24.12 -18.61 -3.44
CA ARG A 97 -24.15 -18.57 -4.91
C ARG A 97 -24.61 -17.21 -5.44
N GLN A 98 -25.64 -16.63 -4.84
CA GLN A 98 -26.12 -15.27 -5.15
C GLN A 98 -24.99 -14.25 -4.98
N LEU A 99 -24.28 -14.29 -3.84
CA LEU A 99 -23.15 -13.41 -3.57
C LEU A 99 -22.03 -13.54 -4.62
N GLN A 100 -21.74 -14.77 -5.08
CA GLN A 100 -20.76 -15.02 -6.15
C GLN A 100 -21.21 -14.44 -7.50
N ARG A 101 -22.49 -14.61 -7.87
CA ARG A 101 -23.05 -14.08 -9.13
C ARG A 101 -23.03 -12.56 -9.18
N GLU A 102 -23.34 -11.91 -8.05
CA GLU A 102 -23.30 -10.45 -7.92
C GLU A 102 -21.86 -9.90 -7.96
N ASN A 103 -20.87 -10.76 -7.68
CA ASN A 103 -19.46 -10.38 -7.57
C ASN A 103 -18.56 -11.32 -8.38
N PRO A 104 -18.69 -11.36 -9.72
CA PRO A 104 -17.94 -12.28 -10.55
C PRO A 104 -16.44 -12.01 -10.43
N VAL A 105 -15.69 -13.04 -10.06
CA VAL A 105 -14.25 -12.93 -9.80
C VAL A 105 -13.44 -12.79 -11.08
N ALA A 106 -13.84 -13.44 -12.17
CA ALA A 106 -13.08 -13.42 -13.44
C ALA A 106 -12.87 -12.00 -13.97
N THR A 107 -13.85 -11.11 -13.78
CA THR A 107 -13.83 -9.74 -14.30
C THR A 107 -13.34 -8.71 -13.29
N ALA A 108 -12.97 -9.12 -12.08
CA ALA A 108 -12.50 -8.20 -11.05
C ALA A 108 -11.06 -7.75 -11.33
N PRO A 109 -10.72 -6.46 -11.12
CA PRO A 109 -9.33 -6.02 -11.10
C PRO A 109 -8.49 -6.87 -10.13
N GLY A 110 -7.30 -7.29 -10.57
CA GLY A 110 -6.40 -8.15 -9.79
C GLY A 110 -6.82 -9.63 -9.70
N SER A 111 -7.87 -10.07 -10.40
CA SER A 111 -8.33 -11.46 -10.41
C SER A 111 -7.21 -12.43 -10.82
N GLU A 112 -6.46 -12.09 -11.86
CA GLU A 112 -5.35 -12.88 -12.38
C GLU A 112 -4.21 -13.05 -11.35
N LEU A 113 -3.87 -12.00 -10.60
CA LEU A 113 -2.89 -12.08 -9.50
C LEU A 113 -3.38 -13.04 -8.41
N ILE A 114 -4.67 -12.98 -8.08
CA ILE A 114 -5.28 -13.83 -7.07
C ILE A 114 -5.29 -15.29 -7.52
N LEU A 115 -5.67 -15.57 -8.77
CA LEU A 115 -5.64 -16.93 -9.33
C LEU A 115 -4.22 -17.52 -9.27
N ARG A 116 -3.19 -16.73 -9.59
CA ARG A 116 -1.79 -17.16 -9.47
C ARG A 116 -1.36 -17.44 -8.04
N LEU A 117 -1.72 -16.58 -7.08
CA LEU A 117 -1.44 -16.82 -5.65
C LEU A 117 -2.09 -18.10 -5.15
N LEU A 118 -3.34 -18.31 -5.53
CA LEU A 118 -4.08 -19.52 -5.17
C LEU A 118 -3.44 -20.76 -5.83
N ALA A 119 -3.00 -20.68 -7.08
CA ALA A 119 -2.29 -21.77 -7.75
C ALA A 119 -0.99 -22.17 -7.01
N LEU A 120 -0.26 -21.22 -6.44
CA LEU A 120 0.95 -21.50 -5.65
C LEU A 120 0.67 -22.32 -4.39
N CYS A 121 -0.52 -22.14 -3.80
CA CYS A 121 -0.95 -22.86 -2.60
C CYS A 121 -1.49 -24.26 -2.89
N CYS A 122 -1.86 -24.57 -4.13
CA CYS A 122 -2.30 -25.91 -4.52
C CYS A 122 -1.23 -26.96 -4.19
N ARG A 123 -1.64 -28.09 -3.60
CA ARG A 123 -0.76 -29.26 -3.39
C ARG A 123 -0.84 -30.28 -4.52
N SER A 124 -1.90 -30.25 -5.33
CA SER A 124 -2.03 -31.16 -6.48
C SER A 124 -1.15 -30.71 -7.65
N THR A 125 -0.56 -31.70 -8.33
CA THR A 125 0.14 -31.56 -9.62
C THR A 125 -0.81 -31.68 -10.80
N GLU A 126 -2.07 -32.04 -10.55
CA GLU A 126 -3.12 -32.06 -11.58
C GLU A 126 -3.46 -30.62 -11.95
N SER A 127 -3.12 -30.30 -13.18
CA SER A 127 -3.33 -29.03 -13.88
C SER A 127 -4.72 -28.46 -13.59
N VAL A 128 -4.74 -27.23 -13.06
CA VAL A 128 -5.83 -26.30 -13.34
C VAL A 128 -5.90 -26.17 -14.86
N GLY A 129 -7.08 -26.29 -15.44
CA GLY A 129 -7.28 -26.50 -16.87
C GLY A 129 -6.51 -25.53 -17.78
N GLY A 130 -6.10 -26.06 -18.93
CA GLY A 130 -5.88 -25.33 -20.17
C GLY A 130 -4.58 -24.56 -20.32
N GLU A 131 -4.17 -23.79 -19.32
CA GLU A 131 -2.93 -23.02 -19.43
C GLU A 131 -1.80 -23.71 -18.70
N ALA A 132 -0.73 -23.97 -19.46
CA ALA A 132 0.56 -24.43 -19.00
C ALA A 132 1.24 -23.39 -18.08
N TRP A 133 0.60 -23.04 -16.95
CA TRP A 133 1.28 -22.42 -15.82
C TRP A 133 2.27 -23.46 -15.30
N ASN A 134 3.46 -23.39 -15.89
CA ASN A 134 4.53 -24.35 -15.81
C ASN A 134 4.65 -24.89 -14.38
N ILE A 135 4.37 -26.17 -14.20
CA ILE A 135 4.60 -26.91 -12.95
C ILE A 135 6.02 -26.61 -12.42
N SER A 136 6.98 -26.39 -13.33
CA SER A 136 8.34 -25.92 -13.06
C SER A 136 8.43 -24.55 -12.38
N ARG A 137 7.58 -23.58 -12.75
CA ARG A 137 7.47 -22.26 -12.10
C ARG A 137 6.82 -22.33 -10.73
N ALA A 138 5.73 -23.08 -10.59
CA ALA A 138 5.14 -23.34 -9.28
C ALA A 138 6.13 -24.05 -8.34
N ARG A 139 7.00 -24.91 -8.88
CA ARG A 139 8.12 -25.52 -8.14
C ARG A 139 9.26 -24.54 -7.83
N ALA A 140 9.61 -23.63 -8.75
CA ALA A 140 10.62 -22.60 -8.53
C ALA A 140 10.18 -21.59 -7.46
N ALA A 141 8.94 -21.09 -7.52
CA ALA A 141 8.35 -20.24 -6.49
C ALA A 141 8.27 -20.94 -5.12
N ARG A 142 8.15 -22.29 -5.09
CA ARG A 142 8.22 -23.07 -3.85
C ARG A 142 9.64 -23.17 -3.27
N LYS A 143 10.71 -22.99 -4.06
CA LYS A 143 12.10 -22.96 -3.57
C LYS A 143 12.41 -21.69 -2.76
N GLY A 144 11.73 -20.57 -3.01
CA GLY A 144 11.86 -19.30 -2.27
C GLY A 144 11.11 -19.22 -0.92
N GLY A 145 10.57 -20.34 -0.44
CA GLY A 145 9.72 -20.39 0.75
C GLY A 145 8.23 -20.47 0.39
N ARG A 146 7.53 -21.46 0.95
CA ARG A 146 6.09 -21.67 0.67
C ARG A 146 5.25 -20.55 1.28
N LEU A 147 4.43 -19.91 0.45
CA LEU A 147 3.36 -19.04 0.93
C LEU A 147 2.36 -19.87 1.73
N SER A 148 2.22 -19.60 3.03
CA SER A 148 1.22 -20.28 3.85
C SER A 148 -0.20 -19.91 3.39
N VAL A 149 -1.18 -20.79 3.64
CA VAL A 149 -2.60 -20.57 3.33
C VAL A 149 -3.09 -19.20 3.81
N LEU A 150 -2.69 -18.79 5.02
CA LEU A 150 -3.11 -17.53 5.60
C LEU A 150 -2.37 -16.31 5.04
N ASN A 151 -1.09 -16.46 4.66
CA ASN A 151 -0.39 -15.40 3.90
C ASN A 151 -0.98 -15.26 2.50
N CYS A 152 -1.40 -16.37 1.88
CA CYS A 152 -2.10 -16.35 0.60
C CYS A 152 -3.44 -15.63 0.72
N LEU A 153 -4.26 -15.95 1.72
CA LEU A 153 -5.52 -15.26 1.96
C LEU A 153 -5.31 -13.75 2.08
N LEU A 154 -4.32 -13.32 2.87
CA LEU A 154 -3.99 -11.91 3.05
C LEU A 154 -3.47 -11.26 1.75
N ALA A 155 -2.58 -11.93 1.03
CA ALA A 155 -2.07 -11.44 -0.26
C ALA A 155 -3.19 -11.31 -1.29
N CYS A 156 -4.13 -12.26 -1.34
CA CYS A 156 -5.30 -12.18 -2.22
C CYS A 156 -6.20 -11.00 -1.85
N ALA A 157 -6.41 -10.75 -0.54
CA ALA A 157 -7.19 -9.60 -0.08
C ALA A 157 -6.56 -8.26 -0.49
N LEU A 158 -5.23 -8.16 -0.44
CA LEU A 158 -4.48 -6.99 -0.93
C LEU A 158 -4.57 -6.87 -2.46
N CYS A 159 -4.34 -7.95 -3.21
CA CYS A 159 -4.45 -7.95 -4.67
C CYS A 159 -5.85 -7.57 -5.16
N ALA A 160 -6.90 -7.93 -4.42
CA ALA A 160 -8.28 -7.59 -4.75
C ALA A 160 -8.60 -6.09 -4.68
N LYS A 161 -7.69 -5.29 -4.09
CA LYS A 161 -7.77 -3.83 -4.01
C LYS A 161 -6.58 -3.13 -4.64
N ALA A 162 -5.64 -3.88 -5.20
CA ALA A 162 -4.52 -3.32 -5.93
C ALA A 162 -5.03 -2.71 -7.25
N ASP A 163 -4.50 -1.56 -7.62
CA ASP A 163 -4.69 -1.01 -8.95
C ASP A 163 -3.80 -1.74 -9.99
N SER A 164 -3.81 -1.25 -11.23
CA SER A 164 -3.05 -1.85 -12.33
C SER A 164 -1.53 -1.84 -12.13
N VAL A 165 -0.99 -1.02 -11.22
CA VAL A 165 0.45 -1.00 -10.90
C VAL A 165 0.78 -1.73 -9.60
N GLY A 166 -0.22 -2.34 -8.95
CA GLY A 166 -0.03 -3.05 -7.69
C GLY A 166 -0.15 -2.16 -6.45
N LEU A 167 -0.53 -0.89 -6.59
CA LEU A 167 -0.69 0.03 -5.47
C LEU A 167 -2.03 -0.21 -4.77
N VAL A 168 -1.96 -0.38 -3.46
CA VAL A 168 -3.09 -0.64 -2.57
C VAL A 168 -3.20 0.52 -1.58
N GLN A 169 -4.25 1.32 -1.71
CA GLN A 169 -4.51 2.49 -0.88
C GLN A 169 -5.92 2.44 -0.28
N GLY A 170 -6.14 3.22 0.79
CA GLY A 170 -7.48 3.37 1.37
C GLY A 170 -7.93 2.20 2.25
N ILE A 171 -7.03 1.29 2.63
CA ILE A 171 -7.33 0.10 3.42
C ILE A 171 -6.70 0.21 4.82
N SER A 172 -7.54 0.02 5.83
CA SER A 172 -7.10 -0.04 7.22
C SER A 172 -6.75 -1.46 7.62
N MET A 173 -5.97 -1.60 8.70
CA MET A 173 -5.73 -2.91 9.32
C MET A 173 -7.03 -3.59 9.74
N HIS A 174 -8.04 -2.81 10.15
CA HIS A 174 -9.36 -3.35 10.51
C HIS A 174 -10.09 -3.93 9.29
N ASP A 175 -9.96 -3.32 8.11
CA ASP A 175 -10.52 -3.86 6.87
C ASP A 175 -9.88 -5.21 6.55
N LEU A 176 -8.55 -5.33 6.69
CA LEU A 176 -7.83 -6.61 6.51
C LEU A 176 -8.26 -7.67 7.54
N VAL A 177 -8.42 -7.29 8.81
CA VAL A 177 -8.97 -8.17 9.86
C VAL A 177 -10.36 -8.66 9.46
N LYS A 178 -11.26 -7.74 9.06
CA LYS A 178 -12.62 -8.06 8.64
C LYS A 178 -12.66 -9.02 7.45
N TRP A 179 -11.84 -8.79 6.42
CA TRP A 179 -11.85 -9.62 5.21
C TRP A 179 -11.24 -11.00 5.43
N THR A 180 -10.17 -11.06 6.24
CA THR A 180 -9.39 -12.30 6.42
C THR A 180 -9.80 -13.10 7.65
N GLY A 181 -10.55 -12.53 8.60
CA GLY A 181 -10.87 -13.14 9.89
C GLY A 181 -9.66 -13.29 10.82
N LEU A 182 -8.49 -12.75 10.44
CA LEU A 182 -7.27 -12.79 11.26
C LEU A 182 -7.37 -11.72 12.35
N ASP A 183 -6.76 -11.98 13.52
CA ASP A 183 -6.57 -10.94 14.52
C ASP A 183 -5.53 -9.90 14.06
N LEU A 184 -5.53 -8.73 14.71
CA LEU A 184 -4.66 -7.60 14.34
C LEU A 184 -3.16 -7.94 14.42
N ALA A 185 -2.74 -8.72 15.42
CA ALA A 185 -1.34 -9.10 15.59
C ALA A 185 -0.91 -10.07 14.48
N SER A 186 -1.78 -11.03 14.14
CA SER A 186 -1.60 -11.92 13.00
C SER A 186 -1.51 -11.17 11.68
N VAL A 187 -2.36 -10.16 11.42
CA VAL A 187 -2.28 -9.34 10.20
C VAL A 187 -0.92 -8.64 10.13
N LYS A 188 -0.48 -7.95 11.19
CA LYS A 188 0.82 -7.26 11.23
C LYS A 188 1.99 -8.21 10.98
N HIS A 189 2.01 -9.35 11.66
CA HIS A 189 3.05 -10.36 11.48
C HIS A 189 3.10 -10.87 10.04
N ARG A 190 1.92 -11.13 9.43
CA ARG A 190 1.84 -11.65 8.07
C ARG A 190 2.17 -10.62 7.00
N ILE A 191 1.87 -9.34 7.21
CA ILE A 191 2.32 -8.26 6.31
C ILE A 191 3.85 -8.23 6.27
N ARG A 192 4.51 -8.26 7.43
CA ARG A 192 5.99 -8.34 7.48
C ARG A 192 6.49 -9.58 6.76
N ARG A 193 5.85 -10.73 7.00
CA ARG A 193 6.23 -11.98 6.32
C ARG A 193 6.03 -11.91 4.80
N LEU A 194 5.00 -11.23 4.31
CA LEU A 194 4.79 -11.03 2.87
C LEU A 194 5.84 -10.10 2.26
N ALA A 195 6.30 -9.09 3.00
CA ALA A 195 7.42 -8.24 2.61
C ALA A 195 8.74 -9.02 2.59
N GLU A 196 9.04 -9.81 3.62
CA GLU A 196 10.23 -10.70 3.68
C GLU A 196 10.26 -11.72 2.54
N LEU A 197 9.09 -12.22 2.13
CA LEU A 197 8.96 -13.14 0.99
C LEU A 197 8.96 -12.41 -0.36
N GLY A 198 9.08 -11.08 -0.37
CA GLY A 198 9.14 -10.27 -1.58
C GLY A 198 7.81 -10.11 -2.32
N PHE A 199 6.66 -10.44 -1.71
CA PHE A 199 5.34 -10.21 -2.32
C PHE A 199 4.87 -8.76 -2.17
N ILE A 200 5.33 -8.06 -1.13
CA ILE A 200 5.09 -6.63 -0.92
C ILE A 200 6.43 -5.92 -1.12
N ALA A 201 6.50 -5.02 -2.10
CA ALA A 201 7.68 -4.22 -2.37
C ALA A 201 7.81 -3.06 -1.38
N VAL A 202 6.70 -2.39 -1.06
CA VAL A 202 6.67 -1.28 -0.10
C VAL A 202 5.47 -1.42 0.83
N TYR A 203 5.70 -1.16 2.11
CA TYR A 203 4.66 -1.06 3.11
C TYR A 203 4.85 0.20 3.93
N VAL A 204 3.86 1.10 3.88
CA VAL A 204 3.80 2.28 4.74
C VAL A 204 2.71 2.07 5.78
N PRO A 205 3.08 1.96 7.08
CA PRO A 205 2.09 1.81 8.14
C PRO A 205 1.22 3.07 8.23
N GLY A 206 -0.09 2.86 8.36
CA GLY A 206 -1.03 3.94 8.69
C GLY A 206 -0.78 4.49 10.09
N GLY A 207 -1.02 5.79 10.27
CA GLY A 207 -0.73 6.51 11.50
C GLY A 207 -1.58 7.76 11.68
N ASN A 208 -1.49 8.34 12.87
CA ASN A 208 -2.01 9.66 13.16
C ASN A 208 -0.82 10.62 13.16
N SER A 209 -1.00 11.80 12.58
CA SER A 209 -0.01 12.87 12.65
C SER A 209 -0.72 14.16 13.07
N PRO A 210 -0.15 14.97 13.99
CA PRO A 210 -0.70 16.26 14.34
C PRO A 210 -0.68 17.26 13.16
N LEU A 211 0.13 17.00 12.14
CA LEU A 211 0.18 17.78 10.91
C LEU A 211 -1.01 17.52 9.98
N LEU A 212 -1.70 16.39 10.17
CA LEU A 212 -2.77 15.94 9.28
C LEU A 212 -4.15 16.13 9.88
N THR A 213 -5.13 16.42 9.03
CA THR A 213 -6.55 16.51 9.45
C THR A 213 -7.14 15.14 9.81
N HIS A 214 -6.66 14.09 9.14
CA HIS A 214 -7.22 12.75 9.25
C HIS A 214 -6.15 11.68 9.45
N LYS A 215 -6.56 10.60 10.14
CA LYS A 215 -5.77 9.38 10.25
C LYS A 215 -5.48 8.80 8.87
N ARG A 216 -4.22 8.48 8.60
CA ARG A 216 -3.83 7.80 7.36
C ARG A 216 -4.04 6.30 7.50
N LYS A 217 -4.69 5.73 6.48
CA LYS A 217 -4.76 4.28 6.28
C LYS A 217 -3.43 3.77 5.76
N SER A 218 -3.20 2.46 5.84
CA SER A 218 -1.91 1.91 5.38
C SER A 218 -1.83 1.90 3.85
N LEU A 219 -0.61 1.94 3.33
CA LEU A 219 -0.32 1.82 1.91
C LEU A 219 0.54 0.58 1.67
N TYR A 220 0.21 -0.17 0.62
CA TYR A 220 0.97 -1.35 0.20
C TYR A 220 1.25 -1.25 -1.29
N VAL A 221 2.46 -1.61 -1.70
CA VAL A 221 2.81 -1.81 -3.11
C VAL A 221 3.11 -3.29 -3.29
N MET A 222 2.26 -3.97 -4.06
CA MET A 222 2.46 -5.36 -4.43
C MET A 222 3.65 -5.47 -5.39
N ASN A 223 4.55 -6.42 -5.15
CA ASN A 223 5.69 -6.65 -6.03
C ASN A 223 5.25 -7.45 -7.25
N LEU A 224 4.78 -6.78 -8.29
CA LEU A 224 4.34 -7.43 -9.53
C LEU A 224 5.49 -8.07 -10.33
N ALA A 225 6.74 -7.74 -10.03
CA ALA A 225 7.92 -8.39 -10.61
C ALA A 225 8.28 -9.73 -9.92
N HIS A 226 7.61 -10.06 -8.81
CA HIS A 226 7.87 -11.30 -8.08
C HIS A 226 7.64 -12.53 -8.98
N GLN A 227 8.44 -13.59 -8.77
CA GLN A 227 8.41 -14.81 -9.59
C GLN A 227 7.02 -15.46 -9.69
N ALA A 228 6.19 -15.28 -8.66
CA ALA A 228 4.79 -15.70 -8.62
C ALA A 228 3.91 -15.06 -9.70
N PHE A 229 4.23 -13.84 -10.13
CA PHE A 229 3.41 -13.03 -11.01
C PHE A 229 4.01 -12.87 -12.41
N GLN A 230 5.21 -13.42 -12.66
CA GLN A 230 5.87 -13.28 -13.96
C GLN A 230 5.01 -13.80 -15.12
N GLY A 231 5.08 -13.10 -16.26
CA GLY A 231 4.25 -13.37 -17.43
C GLY A 231 2.90 -12.66 -17.42
N LEU A 232 2.68 -11.76 -16.47
CA LEU A 232 1.76 -10.66 -16.65
C LEU A 232 2.49 -9.54 -17.39
N GLU A 233 1.75 -8.75 -18.16
CA GLU A 233 2.28 -7.57 -18.83
C GLU A 233 3.06 -6.73 -17.82
N PRO A 234 4.36 -6.46 -18.07
CA PRO A 234 5.18 -5.79 -17.10
C PRO A 234 4.71 -4.35 -16.92
N VAL A 235 4.46 -3.96 -15.68
CA VAL A 235 4.39 -2.55 -15.31
C VAL A 235 5.71 -1.91 -15.68
N ARG A 236 5.67 -0.85 -16.47
CA ARG A 236 6.88 -0.12 -16.85
C ARG A 236 7.17 0.91 -15.76
N PHE A 237 8.35 0.79 -15.18
CA PHE A 237 8.85 1.69 -14.17
C PHE A 237 9.88 2.65 -14.79
N TYR A 238 9.64 3.94 -14.63
CA TYR A 238 10.54 5.00 -15.08
C TYR A 238 11.08 5.69 -13.83
N PRO A 239 12.33 5.42 -13.43
CA PRO A 239 12.93 6.14 -12.32
C PRO A 239 13.02 7.62 -12.67
N ILE A 240 12.74 8.48 -11.71
CA ILE A 240 12.89 9.92 -11.87
C ILE A 240 14.05 10.33 -10.98
N LEU A 241 15.12 10.79 -11.63
CA LEU A 241 16.37 11.17 -10.98
C LEU A 241 16.30 12.60 -10.46
N PRO A 242 17.06 12.93 -9.42
CA PRO A 242 17.20 14.31 -8.99
C PRO A 242 17.89 15.22 -10.02
N PRO A 243 17.38 16.44 -10.34
CA PRO A 243 18.15 17.56 -10.86
C PRO A 243 19.49 17.69 -10.19
N ALA A 244 20.52 17.74 -11.03
CA ALA A 244 21.91 17.80 -10.63
C ALA A 244 22.31 19.10 -9.90
N SER A 245 21.49 20.16 -9.96
CA SER A 245 21.93 21.53 -9.66
C SER A 245 21.36 22.16 -8.40
N ASP A 246 20.54 21.49 -7.59
CA ASP A 246 19.88 22.15 -6.45
C ASP A 246 20.26 21.53 -5.10
N ALA A 247 20.82 22.35 -4.20
CA ALA A 247 21.27 21.94 -2.86
C ALA A 247 20.10 21.47 -1.96
N TRP A 248 18.86 21.74 -2.37
CA TRP A 248 17.63 21.30 -1.73
C TRP A 248 16.94 20.16 -2.50
N GLY A 249 17.50 19.74 -3.63
CA GLY A 249 16.73 19.47 -4.86
C GLY A 249 15.58 18.47 -4.80
N TRP A 250 15.54 17.54 -3.83
CA TRP A 250 14.53 16.46 -3.76
C TRP A 250 13.92 16.26 -2.35
N THR A 251 14.17 17.24 -1.47
CA THR A 251 13.53 17.68 -0.19
C THR A 251 12.89 16.71 0.80
N LEU A 252 12.70 15.44 0.51
CA LEU A 252 12.29 14.44 1.50
C LEU A 252 13.42 13.49 1.80
N ALA A 253 14.05 12.92 0.77
CA ALA A 253 15.27 12.14 0.95
C ALA A 253 16.40 13.02 1.46
N GLY A 254 16.62 14.18 0.84
CA GLY A 254 17.64 15.14 1.28
C GLY A 254 17.35 15.71 2.67
N VAL A 255 16.08 15.99 3.00
CA VAL A 255 15.74 16.45 4.36
C VAL A 255 15.86 15.31 5.37
N ALA A 256 15.43 14.08 5.04
CA ALA A 256 15.60 12.92 5.90
C ALA A 256 17.08 12.55 6.11
N GLU A 257 17.93 12.65 5.09
CA GLU A 257 19.37 12.47 5.19
C GLU A 257 19.98 13.53 6.09
N ARG A 258 19.63 14.81 5.89
CA ARG A 258 20.15 15.88 6.72
C ARG A 258 19.60 15.82 8.16
N PHE A 259 18.36 15.34 8.38
CA PHE A 259 17.85 15.04 9.72
C PHE A 259 18.57 13.86 10.36
N GLY A 260 18.83 12.80 9.60
CA GLY A 260 19.68 11.69 10.02
C GLY A 260 21.06 12.20 10.44
N ARG A 261 21.61 13.17 9.71
CA ARG A 261 22.86 13.86 10.07
C ARG A 261 22.71 14.71 11.35
N LEU A 262 21.60 15.40 11.57
CA LEU A 262 21.36 16.11 12.84
C LEU A 262 21.29 15.14 14.02
N GLU A 263 20.57 14.03 13.88
CA GLU A 263 20.51 12.96 14.89
C GLU A 263 21.88 12.31 15.12
N GLN A 264 22.63 12.07 14.05
CA GLN A 264 23.99 11.56 14.17
C GLN A 264 24.90 12.55 14.91
N LEU A 265 24.90 13.83 14.53
CA LEU A 265 25.69 14.88 15.21
C LEU A 265 25.30 15.03 16.69
N ARG A 266 24.00 14.85 17.00
CA ARG A 266 23.47 14.79 18.36
C ARG A 266 24.03 13.60 19.13
N LEU A 267 23.99 12.38 18.56
CA LEU A 267 24.53 11.16 19.16
C LEU A 267 26.06 11.22 19.34
N GLU A 268 26.78 11.88 18.42
CA GLU A 268 28.22 12.11 18.48
C GLU A 268 28.62 13.23 19.46
N GLY A 269 27.67 13.97 20.03
CA GLY A 269 27.95 15.10 20.93
C GLY A 269 28.61 16.30 20.24
N ARG A 270 28.52 16.43 18.91
CA ARG A 270 29.13 17.52 18.12
C ARG A 270 28.30 18.81 18.15
N ARG A 271 28.14 19.37 19.34
CA ARG A 271 27.24 20.50 19.68
C ARG A 271 27.33 21.70 18.72
N ARG A 272 28.54 22.20 18.46
CA ARG A 272 28.75 23.38 17.60
C ARG A 272 28.34 23.13 16.15
N THR A 273 28.75 21.97 15.61
CA THR A 273 28.42 21.57 14.24
C THR A 273 26.92 21.28 14.09
N LEU A 274 26.27 20.76 15.13
CA LEU A 274 24.82 20.58 15.17
C LEU A 274 24.10 21.93 15.07
N LEU A 275 24.50 22.92 15.86
CA LEU A 275 23.90 24.26 15.85
C LEU A 275 24.13 24.97 14.50
N GLU A 276 25.36 24.95 13.98
CA GLU A 276 25.68 25.52 12.65
C GLU A 276 24.83 24.86 11.55
N ALA A 277 24.66 23.53 11.60
CA ALA A 277 23.82 22.80 10.66
C ALA A 277 22.34 23.19 10.79
N MET A 278 21.79 23.29 12.01
CA MET A 278 20.41 23.72 12.24
C MET A 278 20.16 25.15 11.74
N MET A 279 21.06 26.09 12.08
CA MET A 279 20.91 27.50 11.70
C MET A 279 20.94 27.69 10.17
N SER A 280 21.83 26.98 9.47
CA SER A 280 21.90 27.04 8.01
C SER A 280 20.61 26.60 7.29
N TRP A 281 19.74 25.85 7.97
CA TRP A 281 18.43 25.48 7.43
C TRP A 281 17.38 26.53 7.71
N VAL A 282 17.37 27.05 8.94
CA VAL A 282 16.36 28.01 9.41
C VAL A 282 16.54 29.38 8.76
N GLU A 283 17.71 29.69 8.21
CA GLU A 283 17.92 30.90 7.42
C GLU A 283 17.06 30.96 6.14
N ARG A 284 16.63 29.82 5.59
CA ARG A 284 15.75 29.78 4.41
C ARG A 284 14.29 29.51 4.78
N PRO A 285 13.31 30.20 4.19
CA PRO A 285 11.88 29.95 4.44
C PRO A 285 11.46 28.48 4.26
N GLU A 286 11.98 27.81 3.22
CA GLU A 286 11.69 26.40 2.95
C GLU A 286 12.32 25.48 3.99
N GLY A 287 13.53 25.80 4.43
CA GLY A 287 14.22 25.05 5.47
C GLY A 287 13.50 25.13 6.81
N ARG A 288 12.88 26.28 7.12
CA ARG A 288 12.02 26.44 8.32
C ARG A 288 10.86 25.46 8.32
N ILE A 289 10.11 25.34 7.22
CA ILE A 289 8.93 24.46 7.15
C ILE A 289 9.32 22.99 7.22
N HIS A 290 10.42 22.60 6.56
CA HIS A 290 10.95 21.24 6.68
C HIS A 290 11.32 20.90 8.11
N PHE A 291 12.04 21.83 8.74
CA PHE A 291 12.46 21.68 10.11
C PHE A 291 11.24 21.53 11.03
N LEU A 292 10.23 22.36 10.79
CA LEU A 292 8.93 22.32 11.45
C LEU A 292 8.29 20.94 11.39
N TRP A 293 8.10 20.42 10.18
CA TRP A 293 7.36 19.18 9.98
C TRP A 293 8.06 17.98 10.55
N ALA A 294 9.37 17.89 10.35
CA ALA A 294 10.14 16.78 10.89
C ALA A 294 10.28 16.86 12.41
N ALA A 295 10.28 18.05 13.02
CA ALA A 295 10.22 18.20 14.46
C ALA A 295 8.88 17.76 15.06
N THR A 296 7.80 18.19 14.43
CA THR A 296 6.44 17.88 14.86
C THR A 296 6.15 16.39 14.71
N ASP A 297 6.55 15.79 13.58
CA ASP A 297 6.33 14.38 13.29
C ASP A 297 7.32 13.87 12.23
N ALA A 298 8.52 13.49 12.68
CA ALA A 298 9.59 12.96 11.83
C ALA A 298 9.16 11.71 11.05
N GLU A 299 8.31 10.87 11.64
CA GLU A 299 7.83 9.65 11.00
C GLU A 299 6.88 10.00 9.85
N PHE A 300 5.92 10.90 10.07
CA PHE A 300 5.07 11.40 8.99
C PHE A 300 5.89 12.07 7.90
N PHE A 301 6.82 12.95 8.27
CA PHE A 301 7.63 13.69 7.31
C PHE A 301 8.44 12.73 6.43
N SER A 302 9.15 11.76 7.02
CA SER A 302 9.99 10.83 6.26
C SER A 302 9.21 9.76 5.50
N ARG A 303 8.06 9.31 6.03
CA ARG A 303 7.32 8.16 5.47
C ARG A 303 6.11 8.54 4.63
N TRP A 304 5.34 9.54 5.03
CA TRP A 304 4.02 9.83 4.46
C TRP A 304 4.01 11.01 3.49
N LEU A 305 4.77 12.07 3.79
CA LEU A 305 4.86 13.23 2.91
C LEU A 305 5.33 12.89 1.47
N PRO A 306 6.27 11.95 1.22
CA PRO A 306 6.60 11.55 -0.16
C PRO A 306 5.40 10.99 -0.92
N TRP A 307 4.57 10.19 -0.25
CA TRP A 307 3.37 9.61 -0.85
C TRP A 307 2.26 10.62 -1.07
N LEU A 308 2.16 11.66 -0.23
CA LEU A 308 1.24 12.78 -0.47
C LEU A 308 1.65 13.57 -1.71
N ILE A 309 2.94 13.86 -1.86
CA ILE A 309 3.47 14.53 -3.06
C ILE A 309 3.18 13.70 -4.29
N CYS A 310 3.36 12.37 -4.24
CA CYS A 310 2.96 11.47 -5.32
C CYS A 310 1.47 11.65 -5.69
N GLY A 311 0.59 11.63 -4.70
CA GLY A 311 -0.84 11.82 -4.92
C GLY A 311 -1.23 13.21 -5.46
N TYR A 312 -0.48 14.26 -5.13
CA TYR A 312 -0.68 15.60 -5.69
C TYR A 312 -0.19 15.72 -7.13
N VAL A 313 1.00 15.16 -7.42
CA VAL A 313 1.55 15.08 -8.79
C VAL A 313 0.58 14.34 -9.69
N GLU A 314 0.08 13.17 -9.27
CA GLU A 314 -0.92 12.41 -10.03
C GLU A 314 -2.17 13.22 -10.33
N THR A 315 -2.70 13.96 -9.35
CA THR A 315 -3.88 14.82 -9.54
C THR A 315 -3.63 15.90 -10.59
N VAL A 316 -2.43 16.49 -10.61
CA VAL A 316 -2.08 17.48 -11.63
C VAL A 316 -1.89 16.84 -13.00
N LEU A 317 -1.21 15.69 -13.08
CA LEU A 317 -1.02 14.95 -14.33
C LEU A 317 -2.35 14.46 -14.94
N GLN A 318 -3.34 14.15 -14.11
CA GLN A 318 -4.70 13.78 -14.52
C GLN A 318 -5.55 14.98 -14.98
N SER A 319 -5.16 16.21 -14.62
CA SER A 319 -5.88 17.41 -15.03
C SER A 319 -5.72 17.70 -16.53
N GLU A 320 -6.63 18.48 -17.11
CA GLU A 320 -6.61 18.81 -18.54
C GLU A 320 -5.55 19.87 -18.91
N SER A 321 -4.85 20.46 -17.93
CA SER A 321 -3.93 21.57 -18.17
C SER A 321 -2.53 21.08 -18.59
N THR A 322 -2.19 21.27 -19.86
CA THR A 322 -0.88 20.93 -20.44
C THR A 322 0.25 21.84 -19.95
N GLN A 323 -0.06 23.09 -19.60
CA GLN A 323 0.85 24.01 -18.93
C GLN A 323 0.57 24.06 -17.43
N VAL A 324 1.58 23.68 -16.65
CA VAL A 324 1.54 23.73 -15.19
C VAL A 324 2.30 24.99 -14.78
N SER A 325 1.60 26.09 -14.51
CA SER A 325 2.21 27.26 -13.85
C SER A 325 2.03 27.14 -12.34
N MET A 326 2.89 27.78 -11.54
CA MET A 326 2.77 27.79 -10.08
C MET A 326 1.39 28.31 -9.62
N ARG A 327 0.85 29.33 -10.30
CA ARG A 327 -0.51 29.85 -10.03
C ARG A 327 -1.59 28.81 -10.35
N ALA A 328 -1.42 28.04 -11.42
CA ALA A 328 -2.35 26.97 -11.77
C ALA A 328 -2.30 25.82 -10.74
N LEU A 329 -1.11 25.46 -10.25
CA LEU A 329 -0.93 24.46 -9.20
C LEU A 329 -1.62 24.86 -7.90
N VAL A 330 -1.37 26.10 -7.44
CA VAL A 330 -2.02 26.62 -6.23
C VAL A 330 -3.54 26.56 -6.42
N ARG A 331 -4.07 27.01 -7.57
CA ARG A 331 -5.52 26.95 -7.83
C ARG A 331 -6.07 25.52 -7.89
N ALA A 332 -5.30 24.56 -8.41
CA ALA A 332 -5.72 23.17 -8.54
C ALA A 332 -5.66 22.40 -7.20
N LEU A 333 -4.64 22.65 -6.37
CA LEU A 333 -4.36 21.86 -5.18
C LEU A 333 -4.88 22.50 -3.88
N LEU A 334 -4.95 23.83 -3.80
CA LEU A 334 -5.33 24.58 -2.60
C LEU A 334 -6.79 24.38 -2.16
N PRO A 335 -7.81 24.42 -3.05
CA PRO A 335 -9.20 24.41 -2.61
C PRO A 335 -9.70 23.06 -2.08
N GLY A 336 -9.05 21.94 -2.43
CA GLY A 336 -9.51 20.58 -2.08
C GLY A 336 -8.44 19.75 -1.39
N LYS A 337 -7.41 19.32 -2.11
CA LYS A 337 -6.51 18.26 -1.61
C LYS A 337 -5.61 18.68 -0.45
N ILE A 338 -4.85 19.77 -0.59
CA ILE A 338 -3.89 20.18 0.47
C ILE A 338 -4.65 20.64 1.72
N SER A 339 -5.79 21.31 1.53
CA SER A 339 -6.59 21.82 2.63
C SER A 339 -7.30 20.72 3.43
N GLU A 340 -7.72 19.64 2.77
CA GLU A 340 -8.24 18.43 3.42
C GLU A 340 -7.14 17.64 4.14
N ASP A 341 -5.95 17.59 3.55
CA ASP A 341 -4.87 16.74 4.06
C ASP A 341 -4.19 17.36 5.30
N PHE A 342 -3.97 18.67 5.36
CA PHE A 342 -3.22 19.34 6.43
C PHE A 342 -4.09 20.14 7.41
N SER A 343 -3.79 19.99 8.70
CA SER A 343 -4.45 20.72 9.80
C SER A 343 -4.23 22.23 9.69
N SER A 344 -5.23 23.03 10.06
CA SER A 344 -5.13 24.49 10.15
C SER A 344 -4.33 24.97 11.37
N ARG A 345 -4.12 24.11 12.37
CA ARG A 345 -3.34 24.39 13.58
C ARG A 345 -1.90 23.94 13.39
N LEU A 346 -1.18 24.56 12.48
CA LEU A 346 0.28 24.50 12.53
C LEU A 346 0.71 25.39 13.72
N PRO A 347 1.50 24.88 14.67
CA PRO A 347 1.96 25.72 15.77
C PRO A 347 2.83 26.88 15.24
N GLY A 348 2.95 27.95 16.00
CA GLY A 348 3.72 29.12 15.60
C GLY A 348 5.18 28.73 15.31
N ALA A 349 5.82 29.38 14.32
CA ALA A 349 7.25 29.15 14.07
C ALA A 349 8.11 29.35 15.34
N GLN A 350 7.66 30.23 16.24
CA GLN A 350 8.29 30.51 17.52
C GLN A 350 8.02 29.42 18.57
N ASP A 351 6.78 28.94 18.69
CA ASP A 351 6.42 27.83 19.60
C ASP A 351 7.19 26.55 19.24
N LEU A 352 7.35 26.29 17.94
CA LEU A 352 8.06 25.11 17.45
C LEU A 352 9.57 25.26 17.53
N TRP A 353 10.10 26.47 17.33
CA TRP A 353 11.51 26.75 17.65
C TRP A 353 11.79 26.45 19.12
N LEU A 354 10.90 26.83 20.03
CA LEU A 354 11.03 26.52 21.46
C LEU A 354 10.92 25.03 21.76
N GLU A 355 9.94 24.32 21.19
CA GLU A 355 9.83 22.86 21.35
C GLU A 355 11.08 22.12 20.83
N LEU A 356 11.59 22.54 19.67
CA LEU A 356 12.81 21.99 19.07
C LEU A 356 14.05 22.32 19.86
N TRP A 357 14.21 23.58 20.24
CA TRP A 357 15.27 24.04 21.12
C TRP A 357 15.30 23.14 22.33
N ASN A 358 14.17 22.96 23.01
CA ASN A 358 14.02 22.08 24.17
C ASN A 358 14.30 20.59 23.87
N HIS A 359 13.99 20.10 22.67
CA HIS A 359 14.24 18.71 22.28
C HIS A 359 15.74 18.41 22.07
N TYR A 360 16.50 19.37 21.54
CA TYR A 360 17.95 19.23 21.29
C TYR A 360 18.82 19.83 22.40
N LEU A 361 18.25 20.61 23.34
CA LEU A 361 18.98 21.34 24.40
C LEU A 361 19.65 20.52 25.50
N PRO A 362 19.18 19.33 25.93
CA PRO A 362 19.83 18.61 27.03
C PRO A 362 21.31 18.30 26.79
N ILE A 363 21.78 18.51 25.56
CA ILE A 363 23.13 18.23 25.07
C ILE A 363 23.95 19.51 24.90
N VAL A 364 23.44 20.73 25.02
CA VAL A 364 24.22 21.97 24.83
C VAL A 364 24.17 22.78 26.14
N GLU A 365 25.28 22.88 26.88
CA GLU A 365 25.38 23.86 27.97
C GLU A 365 25.12 25.24 27.39
N ALA A 366 24.04 25.89 27.84
CA ALA A 366 23.51 27.09 27.24
C ALA A 366 24.59 28.18 27.15
N PRO A 367 25.09 28.53 25.95
CA PRO A 367 25.47 29.91 25.74
C PRO A 367 24.17 30.72 25.91
N GLU A 368 24.26 31.92 26.49
CA GLU A 368 23.16 32.88 26.56
C GLU A 368 22.29 32.76 25.31
N GLN A 369 20.99 32.46 25.47
CA GLN A 369 20.07 32.17 24.38
C GLN A 369 20.37 33.11 23.20
N PRO A 370 20.90 32.63 22.07
CA PRO A 370 20.70 33.34 20.85
C PRO A 370 19.23 33.06 20.55
N GLU A 371 18.31 33.78 21.18
CA GLU A 371 17.02 33.99 20.55
C GLU A 371 17.39 34.44 19.14
N PRO A 372 17.10 33.65 18.09
CA PRO A 372 17.20 34.20 16.76
C PRO A 372 16.32 35.43 16.86
N LYS A 373 16.89 36.63 16.65
CA LYS A 373 16.07 37.81 16.44
C LYS A 373 15.40 37.54 15.11
N TRP A 374 14.31 36.78 15.16
CA TRP A 374 13.31 36.73 14.12
C TRP A 374 12.84 38.17 14.07
N GLU A 375 13.49 38.96 13.21
CA GLU A 375 13.23 40.39 13.17
C GLU A 375 11.72 40.56 13.13
N ALA A 376 11.18 41.30 14.11
CA ALA A 376 9.83 41.82 14.03
C ALA A 376 9.63 42.66 12.73
N ASP A 377 10.75 42.98 12.05
CA ASP A 377 10.85 43.67 10.77
C ASP A 377 11.04 42.75 9.55
N SER A 378 11.20 41.43 9.71
CA SER A 378 10.87 40.54 8.59
C SER A 378 9.40 40.78 8.32
N PRO A 379 9.01 41.31 7.15
CA PRO A 379 7.63 41.65 6.90
C PRO A 379 6.86 40.36 7.11
N GLN A 380 6.13 40.26 8.23
CA GLN A 380 4.99 39.35 8.27
C GLN A 380 4.20 39.80 7.06
N PRO A 381 4.14 39.00 5.98
CA PRO A 381 3.38 39.41 4.83
C PRO A 381 1.99 39.62 5.39
N LYS A 382 1.53 40.88 5.43
CA LYS A 382 0.23 41.23 6.02
C LYS A 382 -0.80 40.40 5.27
N GLY A 383 -1.21 39.28 5.86
CA GLY A 383 -2.13 38.30 5.26
C GLY A 383 -1.58 36.95 4.79
N SER A 384 -0.28 36.60 4.87
CA SER A 384 0.13 35.22 4.60
C SER A 384 -0.06 34.36 5.85
N SER A 385 -1.20 33.67 5.94
CA SER A 385 -1.32 32.55 6.87
C SER A 385 -0.13 31.59 6.67
N GLN A 386 0.47 31.02 7.71
CA GLN A 386 1.52 29.98 7.61
C GLN A 386 1.12 28.82 6.67
N ARG A 387 -0.18 28.59 6.53
CA ARG A 387 -0.78 27.68 5.55
C ARG A 387 -0.39 28.03 4.10
N GLY A 388 -0.26 29.31 3.77
CA GLY A 388 0.17 29.81 2.47
C GLY A 388 1.61 29.39 2.13
N ASP A 389 2.51 29.38 3.11
CA ASP A 389 3.90 28.97 2.91
C ASP A 389 4.00 27.45 2.69
N VAL A 390 3.24 26.67 3.48
CA VAL A 390 3.09 25.21 3.28
C VAL A 390 2.56 24.88 1.90
N VAL A 391 1.48 25.53 1.48
CA VAL A 391 0.89 25.32 0.15
C VAL A 391 1.89 25.65 -0.94
N THR A 392 2.60 26.77 -0.79
CA THR A 392 3.64 27.20 -1.74
C THR A 392 4.75 26.17 -1.82
N LEU A 393 5.22 25.65 -0.69
CA LEU A 393 6.25 24.62 -0.64
C LEU A 393 5.81 23.31 -1.31
N ILE A 394 4.59 22.83 -1.00
CA ILE A 394 4.03 21.62 -1.63
C ILE A 394 3.89 21.81 -3.14
N CYS A 395 3.33 22.96 -3.57
CA CYS A 395 3.17 23.26 -4.99
C CYS A 395 4.53 23.32 -5.70
N ARG A 396 5.57 23.80 -5.03
CA ARG A 396 6.94 23.80 -5.56
C ARG A 396 7.43 22.38 -5.79
N TYR A 397 7.25 21.44 -4.86
CA TYR A 397 7.61 20.03 -5.09
C TYR A 397 6.86 19.39 -6.22
N VAL A 398 5.54 19.61 -6.26
CA VAL A 398 4.73 19.07 -7.33
C VAL A 398 5.20 19.61 -8.69
N PHE A 399 5.51 20.91 -8.75
CA PHE A 399 6.06 21.53 -9.96
C PHE A 399 7.39 20.90 -10.38
N GLU A 400 8.37 20.84 -9.47
CA GLU A 400 9.70 20.32 -9.74
C GLU A 400 9.67 18.86 -10.21
N VAL A 401 8.84 18.01 -9.56
CA VAL A 401 8.65 16.61 -9.96
C VAL A 401 8.05 16.52 -11.37
N ILE A 402 7.05 17.33 -11.70
CA ILE A 402 6.45 17.34 -13.04
C ILE A 402 7.47 17.77 -14.10
N GLN A 403 8.31 18.78 -13.81
CA GLN A 403 9.38 19.20 -14.72
C GLN A 403 10.44 18.10 -14.90
N ALA A 404 10.78 17.38 -13.81
CA ALA A 404 11.71 16.25 -13.87
C ALA A 404 11.15 15.11 -14.73
N ILE A 405 9.87 14.76 -14.58
CA ILE A 405 9.20 13.76 -15.43
C ILE A 405 9.26 14.17 -16.91
N LYS A 406 8.88 15.42 -17.23
CA LYS A 406 8.84 15.91 -18.62
C LYS A 406 10.23 15.99 -19.25
N SER A 407 11.24 16.39 -18.49
CA SER A 407 12.61 16.53 -19.00
C SER A 407 13.33 15.19 -19.18
N GLN A 408 13.13 14.23 -18.27
CA GLN A 408 13.81 12.93 -18.31
C GLN A 408 13.11 11.92 -19.19
N HIS A 409 11.78 12.04 -19.35
CA HIS A 409 10.97 11.11 -20.12
C HIS A 409 10.12 11.83 -21.19
N PRO A 410 10.76 12.58 -22.12
CA PRO A 410 10.05 13.41 -23.11
C PRO A 410 9.21 12.61 -24.11
N THR A 411 9.46 11.30 -24.22
CA THR A 411 8.74 10.39 -25.13
C THR A 411 7.38 9.95 -24.57
N LEU A 412 7.07 10.24 -23.30
CA LEU A 412 5.79 9.87 -22.71
C LEU A 412 4.67 10.80 -23.19
N SER A 413 3.65 10.20 -23.80
CA SER A 413 2.44 10.94 -24.20
C SER A 413 1.66 11.45 -22.99
N GLU A 414 0.90 12.53 -23.16
CA GLU A 414 0.00 13.03 -22.11
C GLU A 414 -1.02 11.98 -21.66
N SER A 415 -1.49 11.13 -22.59
CA SER A 415 -2.40 10.02 -22.25
C SER A 415 -1.76 8.98 -21.33
N GLN A 416 -0.47 8.72 -21.50
CA GLN A 416 0.28 7.82 -20.61
C GLN A 416 0.46 8.46 -19.24
N LEU A 417 0.83 9.74 -19.19
CA LEU A 417 0.98 10.47 -17.94
C LEU A 417 -0.33 10.57 -17.13
N LYS A 418 -1.47 10.76 -17.80
CA LYS A 418 -2.79 10.76 -17.14
C LYS A 418 -3.15 9.42 -16.47
N GLY A 419 -2.65 8.30 -17.01
CA GLY A 419 -2.85 6.97 -16.44
C GLY A 419 -1.72 6.50 -15.53
N ALA A 420 -0.70 7.33 -15.32
CA ALA A 420 0.47 6.97 -14.55
C ALA A 420 0.20 7.02 -13.04
N ARG A 421 0.93 6.19 -12.30
CA ARG A 421 1.06 6.26 -10.85
C ARG A 421 2.45 6.71 -10.47
N LEU A 422 2.56 7.49 -9.42
CA LEU A 422 3.84 7.86 -8.85
C LEU A 422 4.05 7.10 -7.54
N LEU A 423 5.17 6.41 -7.46
CA LEU A 423 5.53 5.56 -6.34
C LEU A 423 6.81 6.10 -5.70
N TRP A 424 6.91 5.95 -4.38
CA TRP A 424 8.13 6.28 -3.63
C TRP A 424 8.74 4.98 -3.09
N PHE A 425 9.96 4.67 -3.51
CA PHE A 425 10.70 3.51 -3.03
C PHE A 425 11.88 3.94 -2.17
N ASP A 426 12.06 3.27 -1.03
CA ASP A 426 13.28 3.35 -0.22
C ASP A 426 14.12 2.11 -0.57
N HIS A 427 14.85 2.17 -1.69
CA HIS A 427 15.61 1.02 -2.19
C HIS A 427 17.10 1.16 -1.80
N GLU A 428 17.64 0.19 -1.06
CA GLU A 428 19.03 0.22 -0.56
C GLU A 428 20.07 0.30 -1.69
N GLU A 429 19.84 -0.36 -2.82
CA GLU A 429 20.81 -0.43 -3.93
C GLU A 429 20.69 0.70 -4.98
N GLN A 430 19.53 1.36 -5.11
CA GLN A 430 19.28 2.40 -6.12
C GLN A 430 19.02 3.78 -5.51
N GLY A 431 19.01 3.86 -4.17
CA GLY A 431 18.68 5.07 -3.42
C GLY A 431 17.16 5.29 -3.29
N ARG A 432 16.80 6.19 -2.37
CA ARG A 432 15.43 6.71 -2.24
C ARG A 432 15.03 7.43 -3.52
N GLY A 433 13.92 7.04 -4.14
CA GLY A 433 13.55 7.59 -5.44
C GLY A 433 12.06 7.57 -5.75
N LEU A 434 11.66 8.57 -6.54
CA LEU A 434 10.37 8.58 -7.20
C LEU A 434 10.43 7.71 -8.45
N VAL A 435 9.41 6.89 -8.63
CA VAL A 435 9.26 6.02 -9.79
C VAL A 435 7.89 6.27 -10.39
N LEU A 436 7.87 6.60 -11.68
CA LEU A 436 6.64 6.67 -12.45
C LEU A 436 6.32 5.27 -12.96
N ALA A 437 5.18 4.72 -12.52
CA ALA A 437 4.68 3.42 -12.92
C ALA A 437 3.54 3.58 -13.94
N LEU A 438 3.71 2.98 -15.12
CA LEU A 438 2.68 2.93 -16.16
C LEU A 438 2.05 1.54 -16.18
N GLY A 439 0.80 1.46 -15.73
CA GLY A 439 -0.03 0.27 -15.90
C GLY A 439 -0.50 0.12 -17.35
N HIS A 440 -0.75 -1.11 -17.78
CA HIS A 440 -1.44 -1.35 -19.05
C HIS A 440 -2.91 -0.90 -18.91
N ARG A 441 -3.43 -0.17 -19.91
CA ARG A 441 -4.85 0.15 -19.99
C ARG A 441 -5.66 -1.06 -20.45
#